data_AF-A0A7S0GFH6-F1
#
_entry.id   AF-A0A7S0GFH6-F1
#
_cell.length_a   1.000
_cell.length_b   1.000
_cell.length_c   1.000
_cell.angle_alpha   90.00
_cell.angle_beta   90.00
_cell.angle_gamma   90.00
#
_symmetry.space_group_name_H-M   'P 1'
#
loop_
_entity.id
_entity.type
_entity.pdbx_description
1 polymer ?
#
loop_
_entity_poly.entity_id
_entity_poly.type
_entity_poly.pdbx_seq_one_letter_code
_entity_poly.pdbx_strand_id
1 'polypeptide(L)'
;NKAPAGWKFDPSDWWVEEHGLIMEAPDFPLTPGRYLVTGGRKTVTGLTIDTGGNWKLDEGTLYDVTHLPCRSARYNPIPGQNGSPLTANQSDFPVKPGAIMPTVDGCNKLDYAVLFVVGKAA
;
A
#
# COMPACT_ATOMS: atom_id res chain seq x y z
N ASN A 1 8.13 11.52 16.01
CA ASN A 1 7.26 11.76 14.85
C ASN A 1 5.85 11.33 15.17
N LYS A 2 4.88 12.23 15.00
CA LYS A 2 3.46 12.02 15.33
C LYS A 2 2.65 12.47 14.13
N ALA A 3 1.78 11.61 13.61
CA ALA A 3 0.92 11.99 12.50
C ALA A 3 -0.28 12.81 12.98
N PRO A 4 -1.06 13.42 12.08
CA PRO A 4 -2.23 14.24 12.44
C PRO A 4 -3.24 13.53 13.35
N ALA A 5 -3.49 12.23 13.12
CA ALA A 5 -4.40 11.41 13.94
C ALA A 5 -3.80 10.97 15.30
N GLY A 6 -2.54 11.29 15.56
CA GLY A 6 -1.91 11.18 16.86
C GLY A 6 -1.08 9.91 17.13
N TRP A 7 -1.07 8.96 16.21
CA TRP A 7 -0.16 7.82 16.25
C TRP A 7 1.30 8.19 15.91
N LYS A 8 2.24 7.33 16.28
CA LYS A 8 3.66 7.47 15.92
C LYS A 8 3.94 6.76 14.61
N PHE A 9 4.85 7.32 13.82
CA PHE A 9 5.35 6.68 12.59
C PHE A 9 6.88 6.71 12.56
N ASP A 10 7.47 5.79 11.80
CA ASP A 10 8.91 5.73 11.58
C ASP A 10 9.30 6.74 10.49
N PRO A 11 10.13 7.77 10.79
CA PRO A 11 10.55 8.75 9.79
C PRO A 11 11.44 8.17 8.69
N SER A 12 12.06 7.03 8.94
CA SER A 12 12.89 6.32 7.99
C SER A 12 12.09 5.35 7.11
N ASP A 13 10.85 5.05 7.51
CA ASP A 13 9.98 4.09 6.84
C ASP A 13 8.49 4.38 7.08
N TRP A 14 7.90 5.20 6.21
CA TRP A 14 6.56 5.74 6.44
C TRP A 14 5.61 5.42 5.28
N TRP A 15 4.33 5.34 5.63
CA TRP A 15 3.27 4.92 4.74
C TRP A 15 2.27 6.05 4.53
N VAL A 16 1.73 6.16 3.32
CA VAL A 16 0.80 7.22 2.92
C VAL A 16 -0.40 6.60 2.21
N GLU A 17 -1.60 7.10 2.49
CA GLU A 17 -2.83 6.72 1.78
C GLU A 17 -3.19 7.71 0.65
N GLU A 18 -4.23 7.41 -0.13
CA GLU A 18 -4.59 8.13 -1.35
C GLU A 18 -4.86 9.64 -1.19
N HIS A 19 -5.13 10.16 0.01
CA HIS A 19 -5.30 11.59 0.30
C HIS A 19 -4.03 12.28 0.80
N GLY A 20 -2.88 11.58 0.82
CA GLY A 20 -1.61 12.15 1.25
C GLY A 20 -1.41 12.16 2.77
N LEU A 21 -2.27 11.47 3.52
CA LEU A 21 -2.16 11.33 4.96
C LEU A 21 -1.23 10.16 5.31
N ILE A 22 -0.45 10.35 6.37
CA ILE A 22 0.33 9.26 6.95
C ILE A 22 -0.64 8.20 7.48
N MET A 23 -0.37 6.94 7.14
CA MET A 23 -1.06 5.75 7.65
C MET A 23 -0.14 4.92 8.58
N GLU A 24 -0.74 4.10 9.43
CA GLU A 24 -0.04 3.06 10.18
C GLU A 24 0.69 2.12 9.22
N ALA A 25 1.88 1.66 9.61
CA ALA A 25 2.56 0.62 8.87
C ALA A 25 1.72 -0.67 8.94
N PRO A 26 1.42 -1.33 7.81
CA PRO A 26 0.73 -2.61 7.82
C PRO A 26 1.63 -3.71 8.38
N ASP A 27 1.01 -4.76 8.91
CA ASP A 27 1.72 -5.97 9.33
C ASP A 27 2.30 -6.69 8.11
N PHE A 28 3.64 -6.78 8.04
CA PHE A 28 4.35 -7.41 6.93
C PHE A 28 5.57 -8.22 7.42
N PRO A 29 5.93 -9.36 6.78
CA PRO A 29 5.25 -10.01 5.67
C PRO A 29 3.89 -10.60 6.07
N LEU A 30 2.96 -10.60 5.12
CA LEU A 30 1.68 -11.29 5.31
C LEU A 30 1.94 -12.77 5.60
N THR A 31 1.18 -13.34 6.54
CA THR A 31 1.33 -14.74 6.89
C THR A 31 1.09 -15.62 5.65
N PRO A 32 1.93 -16.64 5.38
CA PRO A 32 1.66 -17.61 4.34
C PRO A 32 0.28 -18.25 4.51
N GLY A 33 -0.36 -18.59 3.39
CA GLY A 33 -1.70 -19.18 3.39
C GLY A 33 -2.51 -18.78 2.16
N ARG A 34 -3.78 -19.18 2.17
CA ARG A 34 -4.73 -18.86 1.10
C ARG A 34 -5.81 -17.91 1.62
N TYR A 35 -6.00 -16.83 0.89
CA TYR A 35 -6.94 -15.76 1.18
C TYR A 35 -7.96 -15.68 0.05
N LEU A 36 -9.22 -15.38 0.37
CA LEU A 36 -10.21 -15.00 -0.63
C LEU A 36 -10.18 -13.49 -0.77
N VAL A 37 -9.85 -12.98 -1.95
CA VAL A 37 -9.62 -11.55 -2.18
C VAL A 37 -10.51 -10.99 -3.28
N THR A 38 -10.78 -9.69 -3.20
CA THR A 38 -11.49 -8.94 -4.23
C THR A 38 -11.10 -7.47 -4.23
N GLY A 39 -11.26 -6.82 -5.37
CA GLY A 39 -11.18 -5.37 -5.49
C GLY A 39 -12.51 -4.67 -5.24
N GLY A 40 -13.52 -5.36 -4.69
CA GLY A 40 -14.89 -4.84 -4.57
C GLY A 40 -15.56 -4.55 -5.92
N ARG A 41 -15.06 -5.19 -6.99
CA ARG A 41 -15.51 -5.00 -8.38
C ARG A 41 -16.08 -6.31 -8.93
N LYS A 42 -15.51 -6.82 -10.01
CA LYS A 42 -16.04 -8.00 -10.73
C LYS A 42 -15.43 -9.32 -10.26
N THR A 43 -14.15 -9.31 -9.88
CA THR A 43 -13.40 -10.54 -9.59
C THR A 43 -13.30 -10.78 -8.09
N VAL A 44 -13.65 -12.00 -7.68
CA VAL A 44 -13.37 -12.57 -6.37
C VAL A 44 -12.60 -13.86 -6.62
N THR A 45 -11.40 -14.00 -6.05
CA THR A 45 -10.53 -15.15 -6.35
C THR A 45 -9.62 -15.49 -5.17
N GLY A 46 -9.02 -16.68 -5.19
CA GLY A 46 -8.04 -17.09 -4.19
C GLY A 46 -6.68 -16.43 -4.45
N LEU A 47 -6.09 -15.85 -3.40
CA LEU A 47 -4.70 -15.40 -3.34
C LEU A 47 -3.93 -16.38 -2.45
N THR A 48 -2.97 -17.11 -3.02
CA THR A 48 -2.07 -17.98 -2.26
C THR A 48 -0.73 -17.26 -2.06
N ILE A 49 -0.27 -17.15 -0.82
CA ILE A 49 1.03 -16.60 -0.44
C ILE A 49 1.87 -17.73 0.17
N ASP A 50 3.08 -17.95 -0.33
CA ASP A 50 4.00 -18.96 0.18
C ASP A 50 4.91 -18.44 1.32
N THR A 51 5.73 -19.32 1.89
CA THR A 51 6.66 -18.99 2.99
C THR A 51 7.76 -18.01 2.59
N GLY A 52 8.05 -17.84 1.30
CA GLY A 52 8.99 -16.87 0.77
C GLY A 52 8.36 -15.52 0.42
N GLY A 53 7.03 -15.39 0.57
CA GLY A 53 6.27 -14.21 0.19
C GLY A 53 5.93 -14.13 -1.30
N ASN A 54 6.22 -15.18 -2.09
CA ASN A 54 5.71 -15.24 -3.46
C ASN A 54 4.21 -15.48 -3.40
N TRP A 55 3.50 -14.93 -4.38
CA TRP A 55 2.06 -15.04 -4.42
C TRP A 55 1.56 -15.37 -5.82
N LYS A 56 0.37 -15.98 -5.87
CA LYS A 56 -0.39 -16.21 -7.11
C LYS A 56 -1.88 -16.02 -6.87
N LEU A 57 -2.58 -15.56 -7.90
CA LEU A 57 -4.04 -15.59 -7.95
C LEU A 57 -4.48 -16.87 -8.66
N ASP A 58 -5.58 -17.47 -8.20
CA ASP A 58 -6.18 -18.63 -8.89
C ASP A 58 -6.71 -18.22 -10.26
N GLU A 59 -7.26 -17.01 -10.38
CA GLU A 59 -7.81 -16.42 -11.61
C GLU A 59 -7.55 -14.91 -11.69
N GLY A 60 -7.49 -14.40 -12.92
CA GLY A 60 -7.37 -12.96 -13.20
C GLY A 60 -5.98 -12.38 -12.93
N THR A 61 -5.91 -11.05 -12.95
CA THR A 61 -4.69 -10.27 -12.75
C THR A 61 -4.74 -9.51 -11.42
N LEU A 62 -3.59 -9.01 -10.97
CA LEU A 62 -3.55 -8.11 -9.80
C LEU A 62 -4.49 -6.90 -9.98
N TYR A 63 -4.55 -6.37 -11.21
CA TYR A 63 -5.47 -5.28 -11.50
C TYR A 63 -6.91 -5.66 -11.23
N ASP A 64 -7.37 -6.87 -11.62
CA ASP A 64 -8.77 -7.30 -11.46
C ASP A 64 -9.24 -7.37 -10.01
N VAL A 65 -8.32 -7.64 -9.08
CA VAL A 65 -8.58 -7.75 -7.64
C VAL A 65 -8.18 -6.50 -6.85
N THR A 66 -7.73 -5.44 -7.51
CA THR A 66 -7.39 -4.16 -6.85
C THR A 66 -8.65 -3.30 -6.63
N HIS A 67 -8.82 -2.74 -5.43
CA HIS A 67 -9.88 -1.79 -5.08
C HIS A 67 -9.51 -0.37 -5.52
N LEU A 68 -9.31 -0.18 -6.83
CA LEU A 68 -8.73 1.00 -7.51
C LEU A 68 -8.77 2.38 -6.81
N PRO A 69 -9.86 2.81 -6.15
CA PRO A 69 -9.86 4.02 -5.32
C PRO A 69 -8.84 4.06 -4.17
N CYS A 70 -8.66 2.96 -3.43
CA CYS A 70 -7.74 2.93 -2.29
C CYS A 70 -6.31 2.73 -2.75
N ARG A 71 -5.39 3.52 -2.19
CA ARG A 71 -3.97 3.46 -2.54
C ARG A 71 -3.09 3.55 -1.31
N SER A 72 -1.92 2.94 -1.42
CA SER A 72 -0.91 3.06 -0.39
C SER A 72 0.46 3.01 -1.02
N ALA A 73 1.37 3.84 -0.51
CA ALA A 73 2.78 3.73 -0.83
C ALA A 73 3.63 3.86 0.42
N ARG A 74 4.76 3.17 0.37
CA ARG A 74 5.83 3.19 1.36
C ARG A 74 6.95 4.08 0.85
N TYR A 75 7.44 4.96 1.70
CA TYR A 75 8.53 5.87 1.38
C TYR A 75 9.67 5.76 2.39
N ASN A 76 10.89 5.79 1.87
CA ASN A 76 12.12 5.75 2.67
C ASN A 76 13.05 6.86 2.20
N PRO A 77 13.60 7.72 3.08
CA PRO A 77 14.56 8.75 2.70
C PRO A 77 15.78 8.15 1.98
N ILE A 78 16.18 8.75 0.87
CA ILE A 78 17.41 8.39 0.17
C ILE A 78 18.60 8.93 1.01
N PRO A 79 19.66 8.13 1.24
CA PRO A 79 20.82 8.60 2.00
C PRO A 79 21.40 9.90 1.43
N GLY A 80 21.57 10.92 2.29
CA GLY A 80 22.09 12.24 1.89
C GLY A 80 21.05 13.20 1.30
N GLN A 81 19.78 12.79 1.19
CA GLN A 81 18.66 13.64 0.77
C GLN A 81 17.76 13.99 1.97
N ASN A 82 16.95 15.04 1.83
CA ASN A 82 16.05 15.52 2.89
C ASN A 82 14.64 14.90 2.80
N GLY A 83 14.51 13.66 2.30
CA GLY A 83 13.22 13.01 2.12
C GLY A 83 12.47 12.84 3.44
N SER A 84 11.21 13.30 3.50
CA SER A 84 10.35 13.16 4.68
C SER A 84 8.88 13.35 4.29
N PRO A 85 7.92 13.08 5.20
CA PRO A 85 6.52 13.44 4.96
C PRO A 85 6.29 14.92 4.62
N LEU A 86 7.16 15.81 5.10
CA LEU A 86 7.06 17.25 4.85
C LEU A 86 7.52 17.65 3.44
N THR A 87 8.23 16.77 2.73
CA THR A 87 8.62 16.99 1.33
C THR A 87 7.63 16.41 0.33
N ALA A 88 6.51 15.84 0.81
CA ALA A 88 5.40 15.42 -0.04
C ALA A 88 4.60 16.63 -0.53
N ASN A 89 4.40 16.72 -1.85
CA ASN A 89 3.60 17.79 -2.44
C ASN A 89 2.10 17.50 -2.29
N GLN A 90 1.41 18.29 -1.47
CA GLN A 90 -0.01 18.10 -1.18
C GLN A 90 -0.92 18.32 -2.40
N SER A 91 -0.47 19.06 -3.44
CA SER A 91 -1.27 19.23 -4.66
C SER A 91 -1.39 17.97 -5.51
N ASP A 92 -0.55 16.96 -5.25
CA ASP A 92 -0.58 15.69 -5.98
C ASP A 92 -1.63 14.72 -5.43
N PHE A 93 -2.32 15.12 -4.35
CA PHE A 93 -3.38 14.38 -3.67
C PHE A 93 -4.73 15.15 -3.75
N PRO A 94 -5.88 14.46 -3.69
CA PRO A 94 -6.03 13.02 -3.64
C PRO A 94 -5.69 12.35 -4.98
N VAL A 95 -5.14 11.16 -4.90
CA VAL A 95 -4.78 10.35 -6.08
C VAL A 95 -6.05 9.88 -6.79
N LYS A 96 -6.06 9.98 -8.12
CA LYS A 96 -7.19 9.47 -8.92
C LYS A 96 -7.29 7.94 -8.79
N PRO A 97 -8.50 7.37 -8.74
CA PRO A 97 -8.67 5.91 -8.78
C PRO A 97 -7.92 5.30 -9.96
N GLY A 98 -7.15 4.24 -9.72
CA GLY A 98 -6.36 3.62 -10.79
C GLY A 98 -4.94 4.17 -10.97
N ALA A 99 -4.64 5.38 -10.50
CA ALA A 99 -3.32 6.00 -10.65
C ALA A 99 -2.27 5.46 -9.65
N ILE A 100 -1.00 5.72 -9.94
CA ILE A 100 0.12 5.42 -9.04
C ILE A 100 0.22 6.49 -7.94
N MET A 101 0.74 6.12 -6.77
CA MET A 101 1.03 7.11 -5.72
C MET A 101 2.10 8.11 -6.19
N PRO A 102 2.02 9.41 -5.82
CA PRO A 102 2.99 10.43 -6.19
C PRO A 102 4.41 10.10 -5.73
N THR A 103 5.43 10.63 -6.40
CA THR A 103 6.79 10.63 -5.85
C THR A 103 6.89 11.63 -4.70
N VAL A 104 7.79 11.39 -3.75
CA VAL A 104 8.11 12.34 -2.68
C VAL A 104 9.57 12.71 -2.82
N ASP A 105 9.87 14.00 -2.88
CA ASP A 105 11.22 14.48 -3.10
C ASP A 105 12.16 13.98 -2.00
N GLY A 106 13.29 13.39 -2.43
CA GLY A 106 14.29 12.81 -1.55
C GLY A 106 13.94 11.42 -1.00
N CYS A 107 12.89 10.77 -1.47
CA CYS A 107 12.50 9.42 -1.02
C CYS A 107 12.53 8.38 -2.14
N ASN A 108 12.90 7.15 -1.79
CA ASN A 108 12.51 5.96 -2.53
C ASN A 108 11.02 5.72 -2.32
N LYS A 109 10.33 5.21 -3.34
CA LYS A 109 8.90 4.89 -3.30
C LYS A 109 8.67 3.44 -3.68
N LEU A 110 7.83 2.76 -2.91
CA LEU A 110 7.22 1.48 -3.28
C LEU A 110 5.70 1.63 -3.27
N ASP A 111 5.07 1.47 -4.44
CA ASP A 111 3.62 1.60 -4.65
C ASP A 111 2.94 0.25 -4.43
N TYR A 112 1.85 0.23 -3.66
CA TYR A 112 1.12 -0.98 -3.32
C TYR A 112 -0.29 -0.99 -3.92
N ALA A 113 -0.67 -2.15 -4.48
CA ALA A 113 -2.06 -2.43 -4.78
C ALA A 113 -2.82 -2.77 -3.48
N VAL A 114 -4.02 -2.21 -3.33
CA VAL A 114 -4.90 -2.48 -2.18
C VAL A 114 -5.99 -3.46 -2.59
N LEU A 115 -6.12 -4.54 -1.83
CA LEU A 115 -7.10 -5.60 -2.03
C LEU A 115 -7.94 -5.75 -0.75
N PHE A 116 -9.19 -6.16 -0.89
CA PHE A 116 -9.99 -6.60 0.25
C PHE A 116 -9.83 -8.10 0.45
N VAL A 117 -9.54 -8.48 1.70
CA VAL A 117 -9.62 -9.87 2.16
C VAL A 117 -11.02 -10.11 2.71
N VAL A 118 -11.74 -11.05 2.11
CA VAL A 118 -13.12 -11.41 2.51
C VAL A 118 -13.19 -12.80 3.17
N GLY A 119 -12.08 -13.53 3.19
CA GLY A 119 -11.94 -14.80 3.90
C GLY A 119 -10.50 -15.29 3.92
N LYS A 120 -10.19 -16.20 4.84
CA LYS A 120 -8.91 -16.91 4.91
C LYS A 120 -9.20 -18.41 5.05
N ALA A 121 -8.52 -19.24 4.26
CA ALA A 121 -8.59 -20.68 4.43
C ALA A 121 -8.00 -21.07 5.80
N ALA A 122 -8.67 -22.01 6.47
CA ALA A 122 -8.22 -22.55 7.75
C ALA A 122 -6.95 -23.39 7.59
#